data_AF-A0A2M7CCZ3-F1
#
_entry.id   AF-A0A2M7CCZ3-F1
#
_cell.length_a   1.000
_cell.length_b   1.000
_cell.length_c   1.000
_cell.angle_alpha   90.00
_cell.angle_beta   90.00
_cell.angle_gamma   90.00
#
_symmetry.space_group_name_H-M   'P 1'
#
loop_
_entity.id
_entity.type
_entity.pdbx_description
1 polymer ?
#
loop_
_entity_poly.entity_id
_entity_poly.type
_entity_poly.pdbx_seq_one_letter_code
_entity_poly.pdbx_strand_id
1 'polypeptide(L)'
;MKKKILITGGCRSGKSRFALNYANQHFSEKLYLATCEVLDEEMARRVEHHKKMRGPEWQTVEEPVEIVDRIRQHGNVAEVILIDCLTLWLSNLLIKWDN
;
A
#
# COMPACT_ATOMS: atom_id res chain seq x y z
N MET A 1 6.77 18.12 -11.09
CA MET A 1 7.41 16.87 -10.62
C MET A 1 6.62 16.35 -9.42
N LYS A 2 6.21 15.07 -9.36
CA LYS A 2 5.45 14.54 -8.22
C LYS A 2 6.37 14.29 -7.02
N LYS A 3 5.92 14.63 -5.81
CA LYS A 3 6.68 14.43 -4.56
C LYS A 3 6.63 12.95 -4.18
N LYS A 4 7.77 12.40 -3.72
CA LYS A 4 7.88 11.04 -3.17
C LYS A 4 8.21 11.16 -1.69
N ILE A 5 7.51 10.40 -0.87
CA ILE A 5 7.69 10.39 0.60
C ILE A 5 7.95 8.94 1.00
N LEU A 6 9.06 8.70 1.70
CA LEU A 6 9.37 7.40 2.28
C LEU A 6 9.08 7.45 3.77
N ILE A 7 8.24 6.53 4.25
CA ILE A 7 7.90 6.39 5.67
C ILE A 7 8.48 5.06 6.13
N THR A 8 9.39 5.10 7.10
CA THR A 8 10.13 3.93 7.60
C THR A 8 10.04 3.83 9.12
N GLY A 9 10.31 2.64 9.66
CA GLY A 9 10.29 2.35 11.08
C GLY A 9 10.07 0.87 11.38
N GLY A 10 10.39 0.46 12.61
CA GLY A 10 10.27 -0.92 13.07
C GLY A 10 8.86 -1.50 13.00
N CYS A 11 8.72 -2.80 13.28
CA CYS A 11 7.41 -3.44 13.35
C CYS A 11 6.55 -2.75 14.43
N ARG A 12 5.25 -2.54 14.15
CA ARG A 12 4.29 -1.89 15.05
C ARG A 12 4.66 -0.46 15.51
N SER A 13 5.56 0.24 14.81
CA SER A 13 5.94 1.63 15.12
C SER A 13 4.87 2.69 14.78
N GLY A 14 3.71 2.30 14.27
CA GLY A 14 2.63 3.22 13.87
C GLY A 14 2.81 3.88 12.49
N LYS A 15 3.82 3.50 11.71
CA LYS A 15 4.10 4.07 10.38
C LYS A 15 2.92 4.01 9.40
N SER A 16 2.21 2.89 9.30
CA SER A 16 1.03 2.77 8.42
C SER A 16 -0.10 3.71 8.88
N ARG A 17 -0.34 3.82 10.19
CA ARG A 17 -1.32 4.76 10.76
C ARG A 17 -0.95 6.22 10.47
N PHE A 18 0.33 6.57 10.60
CA PHE A 18 0.81 7.91 10.24
C PHE A 18 0.58 8.22 8.75
N ALA A 19 0.94 7.28 7.86
CA ALA A 19 0.77 7.44 6.43
C ALA A 19 -0.70 7.64 6.02
N LEU A 20 -1.60 6.85 6.60
CA LEU A 20 -3.04 6.94 6.38
C LEU A 20 -3.62 8.26 6.87
N ASN A 21 -3.27 8.68 8.09
CA ASN A 21 -3.73 9.94 8.65
C ASN A 21 -3.25 11.14 7.82
N TYR A 22 -1.97 11.13 7.42
CA TYR A 22 -1.41 12.16 6.56
C TYR A 22 -2.17 12.23 5.23
N ALA A 23 -2.42 11.08 4.59
CA ALA A 23 -3.16 11.06 3.33
C ALA A 23 -4.61 11.55 3.50
N ASN A 24 -5.29 11.11 4.56
CA ASN A 24 -6.67 11.51 4.86
C ASN A 24 -6.83 13.00 5.16
N GLN A 25 -5.79 13.67 5.69
CA GLN A 25 -5.83 15.10 6.01
C GLN A 25 -5.53 16.01 4.80
N HIS A 26 -4.85 15.48 3.78
CA HIS A 26 -4.27 16.29 2.70
C HIS A 26 -4.81 15.99 1.30
N PHE A 27 -5.47 14.85 1.10
CA PHE A 27 -5.92 14.41 -0.22
C PHE A 27 -7.32 13.82 -0.18
N SER A 28 -8.07 14.05 -1.25
CA SER A 28 -9.42 13.52 -1.45
C SER A 28 -9.35 12.21 -2.23
N GLU A 29 -8.65 12.20 -3.36
CA GLU A 29 -8.54 11.03 -4.24
C GLU A 29 -7.34 10.15 -3.85
N LYS A 30 -7.60 9.11 -3.06
CA LYS A 30 -6.58 8.27 -2.42
C LYS A 30 -6.63 6.83 -2.93
N LEU A 31 -5.50 6.36 -3.43
CA LEU A 31 -5.31 4.96 -3.81
C LEU A 31 -4.39 4.25 -2.82
N TYR A 32 -4.84 3.09 -2.33
CA TYR A 32 -4.02 2.16 -1.59
C TYR A 32 -3.58 1.02 -2.51
N LEU A 33 -2.26 0.90 -2.71
CA LEU A 33 -1.64 -0.16 -3.48
C LEU A 33 -1.11 -1.23 -2.52
N ALA A 34 -1.89 -2.29 -2.35
CA ALA A 34 -1.57 -3.41 -1.48
C ALA A 34 -0.65 -4.39 -2.21
N THR A 35 0.52 -4.65 -1.62
CA THR A 35 1.54 -5.55 -2.19
C THR A 35 1.57 -6.91 -1.48
N CYS A 36 0.77 -7.07 -0.42
CA CYS A 36 0.66 -8.32 0.30
C CYS A 36 -0.24 -9.30 -0.45
N GLU A 37 0.19 -10.56 -0.57
CA GLU A 37 -0.68 -11.67 -0.93
C GLU A 37 -1.30 -12.26 0.35
N VAL A 38 -2.61 -12.54 0.32
CA VAL A 38 -3.32 -13.17 1.44
C VAL A 38 -3.23 -14.68 1.27
N LEU A 39 -2.12 -15.25 1.74
CA LEU A 39 -1.83 -16.68 1.60
C LEU A 39 -2.27 -17.53 2.81
N ASP A 40 -2.57 -16.88 3.94
CA ASP A 40 -3.01 -17.54 5.16
C ASP A 40 -4.09 -16.73 5.91
N GLU A 41 -4.77 -17.38 6.85
CA GLU A 41 -5.86 -16.77 7.64
C GLU A 41 -5.37 -15.65 8.56
N GLU A 42 -4.12 -15.71 9.04
CA GLU A 42 -3.57 -14.68 9.90
C GLU A 42 -3.42 -13.36 9.12
N MET A 43 -2.89 -13.46 7.90
CA MET A 43 -2.75 -12.37 6.97
C MET A 43 -4.13 -11.83 6.55
N ALA A 44 -5.09 -12.70 6.30
CA ALA A 44 -6.46 -12.30 5.99
C ALA A 44 -7.06 -11.41 7.10
N ARG A 45 -6.90 -11.82 8.36
CA ARG A 45 -7.37 -11.02 9.52
C ARG A 45 -6.63 -9.68 9.64
N ARG A 46 -5.33 -9.65 9.37
CA ARG A 46 -4.52 -8.42 9.38
C ARG A 46 -4.96 -7.46 8.27
N VAL A 47 -5.17 -7.96 7.07
CA VAL A 47 -5.66 -7.17 5.92
C VAL A 47 -7.04 -6.61 6.21
N GLU A 48 -7.94 -7.39 6.79
CA GLU A 48 -9.28 -6.92 7.18
C GLU A 48 -9.20 -5.79 8.21
N HIS A 49 -8.33 -5.92 9.21
CA HIS A 49 -8.08 -4.85 10.17
C HIS A 49 -7.56 -3.57 9.48
N HIS A 50 -6.63 -3.71 8.54
CA HIS A 50 -6.09 -2.58 7.77
C HIS A 50 -7.15 -1.93 6.88
N LYS A 51 -8.01 -2.72 6.22
CA LYS A 51 -9.14 -2.22 5.41
C LYS A 51 -10.09 -1.37 6.26
N LYS A 52 -10.43 -1.84 7.47
CA LYS A 52 -11.26 -1.08 8.43
C LYS A 52 -10.61 0.22 8.91
N MET A 53 -9.32 0.19 9.20
CA MET A 53 -8.58 1.38 9.65
C MET A 53 -8.48 2.47 8.58
N ARG A 54 -8.53 2.09 7.30
CA ARG A 54 -8.43 3.02 6.18
C ARG A 54 -9.69 3.83 5.92
N GLY A 55 -10.86 3.19 6.08
CA GLY A 55 -12.14 3.77 5.71
C GLY A 55 -12.54 3.53 4.25
N PRO A 56 -13.84 3.70 3.93
CA PRO A 56 -14.40 3.43 2.60
C PRO A 56 -13.95 4.44 1.52
N GLU A 57 -13.37 5.57 1.91
CA GLU A 57 -12.91 6.62 0.99
C GLU A 57 -11.66 6.25 0.18
N TRP A 58 -11.07 5.08 0.44
CA TRP A 58 -9.87 4.60 -0.25
C TRP A 58 -10.22 3.62 -1.37
N GLN A 59 -9.79 3.94 -2.58
CA GLN A 59 -9.69 2.95 -3.64
C GLN A 59 -8.56 1.97 -3.33
N THR A 60 -8.76 0.68 -3.58
CA THR A 60 -7.76 -0.36 -3.33
C THR A 60 -7.42 -1.07 -4.62
N VAL A 61 -6.11 -1.24 -4.87
CA VAL A 61 -5.59 -2.13 -5.90
C VAL A 61 -4.65 -3.11 -5.21
N GLU A 62 -4.89 -4.40 -5.41
CA GLU A 62 -4.01 -5.47 -4.96
C GLU A 62 -3.08 -5.83 -6.13
N GLU A 63 -1.78 -5.59 -5.96
CA GLU A 63 -0.76 -5.85 -6.97
C GLU A 63 0.56 -6.22 -6.27
N PRO A 64 0.90 -7.51 -6.20
CA PRO A 64 2.06 -7.97 -5.45
C PRO A 64 3.40 -7.73 -6.15
N VAL A 65 3.41 -7.51 -7.47
CA VAL A 65 4.65 -7.49 -8.26
C VAL A 65 4.72 -6.27 -9.18
N GLU A 66 3.76 -6.08 -10.08
CA GLU A 66 3.83 -5.09 -11.17
C GLU A 66 3.36 -3.69 -10.72
N ILE A 67 3.85 -3.22 -9.57
CA ILE A 67 3.39 -1.97 -8.93
C ILE A 67 3.67 -0.74 -9.80
N VAL A 68 4.71 -0.78 -10.64
CA VAL A 68 5.10 0.36 -11.50
C VAL A 68 4.01 0.66 -12.51
N ASP A 69 3.41 -0.38 -13.09
CA ASP A 69 2.34 -0.22 -14.07
C ASP A 69 1.05 0.26 -13.40
N ARG A 70 0.76 -0.17 -12.18
CA ARG A 70 -0.35 0.38 -11.39
C ARG A 70 -0.14 1.84 -11.03
N ILE A 71 1.08 2.22 -10.64
CA ILE A 71 1.41 3.63 -10.38
C ILE A 71 1.22 4.49 -11.64
N ARG A 72 1.60 3.98 -12.82
CA ARG A 72 1.39 4.69 -14.10
C ARG A 72 -0.09 4.80 -14.44
N GLN A 73 -0.83 3.70 -14.33
CA GLN A 73 -2.26 3.62 -14.63
C GLN A 73 -3.08 4.58 -13.77
N HIS A 74 -2.81 4.61 -12.46
CA HIS A 74 -3.60 5.39 -11.51
C HIS A 74 -3.01 6.77 -11.19
N GLY A 75 -1.76 7.03 -11.56
CA GLY A 75 -1.06 8.25 -11.18
C GLY A 75 -1.73 9.52 -11.68
N ASN A 76 -2.50 9.47 -12.78
CA ASN A 76 -3.21 10.63 -13.31
C ASN A 76 -4.62 10.83 -12.72
N VAL A 77 -5.10 9.86 -11.94
CA VAL A 77 -6.44 9.88 -11.35
C VAL A 77 -6.36 10.11 -9.84
N ALA A 78 -5.44 9.42 -9.15
CA ALA A 78 -5.25 9.58 -7.72
C ALA A 78 -4.36 10.80 -7.42
N GLU A 79 -4.76 11.61 -6.43
CA GLU A 79 -3.93 12.67 -5.87
C GLU A 79 -2.75 12.11 -5.06
N VAL A 80 -2.97 10.96 -4.41
CA VAL A 80 -1.95 10.23 -3.66
C VAL A 80 -2.08 8.72 -3.85
N ILE A 81 -0.94 8.05 -3.98
CA ILE A 81 -0.83 6.59 -3.98
C ILE A 81 -0.01 6.20 -2.75
N LEU A 82 -0.64 5.44 -1.85
CA LEU A 82 0.04 4.83 -0.70
C LEU A 82 0.36 3.37 -1.01
N ILE A 83 1.63 3.00 -0.93
CA ILE A 83 2.12 1.64 -1.15
C ILE A 83 2.38 0.99 0.20
N ASP A 84 1.77 -0.16 0.47
CA ASP A 84 1.95 -0.91 1.73
C ASP A 84 2.19 -2.41 1.43
N CYS A 85 3.34 -3.00 1.74
CA CYS A 85 4.61 -2.36 2.10
C CYS A 85 5.73 -2.77 1.13
N LEU A 86 6.72 -1.88 0.98
CA LEU A 86 7.86 -2.12 0.09
C LEU A 86 8.64 -3.39 0.45
N THR A 87 8.68 -3.79 1.72
CA THR A 87 9.38 -5.02 2.13
C THR A 87 8.68 -6.28 1.61
N LEU A 88 7.35 -6.32 1.60
CA LEU A 88 6.61 -7.45 1.04
C LEU A 88 6.73 -7.48 -0.49
N TRP A 89 6.63 -6.31 -1.13
CA TRP A 89 6.89 -6.20 -2.57
C TRP A 89 8.27 -6.73 -2.97
N LEU A 90 9.32 -6.36 -2.23
CA LEU A 90 10.66 -6.89 -2.45
C LEU A 90 10.72 -8.42 -2.27
N SER A 91 10.07 -8.97 -1.25
CA SER A 91 9.98 -10.42 -1.07
C SER A 91 9.29 -11.10 -2.26
N ASN A 92 8.18 -10.55 -2.75
CA ASN A 92 7.47 -11.10 -3.90
C ASN A 92 8.32 -11.06 -5.18
N LEU A 93 9.10 -9.98 -5.38
CA LEU A 93 10.03 -9.88 -6.50
C LEU A 93 11.13 -10.93 -6.43
N LEU A 94 11.70 -11.16 -5.24
CA LEU A 94 12.74 -12.19 -5.05
C LEU A 94 12.17 -13.59 -5.33
N ILE A 95 10.99 -13.90 -4.81
CA ILE A 95 10.31 -15.17 -5.07
C ILE A 95 10.03 -15.34 -6.56
N LYS A 96 9.55 -14.29 -7.25
CA LYS A 96 9.31 -14.33 -8.71
C LYS A 96 10.61 -14.53 -9.51
N TRP A 97 11.73 -13.96 -9.05
CA TRP A 97 13.02 -14.09 -9.72
C TRP A 97 13.60 -15.50 -9.62
N ASP A 98 13.37 -16.18 -8.51
CA ASP A 98 13.88 -17.54 -8.28
C ASP A 98 13.08 -18.65 -9.00
N ASN A 99 11.90 -18.33 -9.57
CA ASN A 99 11.04 -19.25 -10.32
C ASN A 99 11.15 -19.04 -11.84
#